data_AF-A0A7V8FTX1-F1
#
_entry.id   AF-A0A7V8FTX1-F1
#
_cell.length_a   1.000
_cell.length_b   1.000
_cell.length_c   1.000
_cell.angle_alpha   90.00
_cell.angle_beta   90.00
_cell.angle_gamma   90.00
#
_symmetry.space_group_name_H-M   'P 1'
#
loop_
_entity.id
_entity.type
_entity.pdbx_description
1 polymer ?
#
loop_
_entity_poly.entity_id
_entity_poly.type
_entity_poly.pdbx_seq_one_letter_code
_entity_poly.pdbx_strand_id
1 'polypeptide(L)'
;MSGRHKSLLAAVAAFLSLSFAGHAMATTSLSAAQVLTQFNLVVLGDATSGSHVDGRAWVGGSLTGGDFVQHAGDAAASNYAGLTVMGSISNVHVNGLGAVIGGSVTNSTVNSGSSYIGGSVSGSNLNGPAYVSGGSSGSNFNGGLNASPSALMQTNQQAASSTNFASTLNGLSGQLKGLSGSSTISFSGGKASFNAVADASGVAVFNLDSGMSQQVFSAGEFSFTTNGASTIVINSSIASATIAANFLGGQAQSLGKTLIWNFYNASSLTINSQFGGSILATNAALTLNQNIEGGVYVKSLAQNGEIHLQAFNGNLPAVAVVPEPQAYLSMLAGLLMIGGLLVVRKRKARERHIADAAGVLA
;
A
#
# COMPACT_ATOMS: atom_id res chain seq x y z
N MET A 1 82.86 -2.44 -14.77
CA MET A 1 82.91 -3.90 -14.53
C MET A 1 81.84 -4.18 -13.51
N SER A 2 80.79 -4.98 -13.66
CA SER A 2 80.27 -6.00 -14.60
C SER A 2 78.74 -5.89 -14.41
N GLY A 3 77.85 -5.82 -15.39
CA GLY A 3 77.60 -6.81 -16.44
C GLY A 3 76.13 -7.26 -16.33
N ARG A 4 75.29 -6.81 -17.27
CA ARG A 4 73.85 -7.11 -17.42
C ARG A 4 73.60 -8.61 -17.68
N HIS A 5 72.41 -9.13 -17.36
CA HIS A 5 71.46 -9.78 -18.29
C HIS A 5 70.16 -10.21 -17.55
N LYS A 6 68.99 -9.65 -17.96
CA LYS A 6 67.85 -10.31 -18.65
C LYS A 6 67.00 -11.22 -17.71
N SER A 7 65.68 -11.32 -17.72
CA SER A 7 64.53 -10.66 -18.38
C SER A 7 63.28 -11.43 -17.89
N LEU A 8 62.15 -10.73 -17.72
CA LEU A 8 60.75 -11.16 -17.91
C LEU A 8 60.09 -12.27 -17.02
N LEU A 9 58.76 -12.10 -16.88
CA LEU A 9 57.69 -12.88 -16.22
C LEU A 9 57.37 -12.40 -14.78
N ALA A 10 56.14 -12.07 -14.38
CA ALA A 10 54.82 -12.10 -15.00
C ALA A 10 53.92 -11.09 -14.22
N ALA A 11 53.13 -10.27 -14.93
CA ALA A 11 51.68 -10.42 -15.06
C ALA A 11 50.83 -10.12 -13.79
N VAL A 12 50.09 -9.00 -13.90
CA VAL A 12 48.71 -8.78 -13.42
C VAL A 12 48.46 -8.82 -11.90
N ALA A 13 48.27 -7.62 -11.33
CA ALA A 13 47.34 -7.41 -10.22
C ALA A 13 46.61 -6.09 -10.44
N ALA A 14 45.69 -6.08 -11.42
CA ALA A 14 44.62 -5.10 -11.45
C ALA A 14 43.68 -5.44 -10.27
N PHE A 15 43.82 -4.72 -9.16
CA PHE A 15 42.83 -4.75 -8.08
C PHE A 15 41.53 -4.17 -8.62
N LEU A 16 40.71 -5.05 -9.19
CA LEU A 16 39.30 -4.82 -9.45
C LEU A 16 38.60 -4.95 -8.09
N SER A 17 38.60 -3.89 -7.29
CA SER A 17 37.67 -3.77 -6.18
C SER A 17 36.27 -3.56 -6.75
N LEU A 18 35.64 -4.64 -7.21
CA LEU A 18 34.19 -4.70 -7.31
C LEU A 18 33.68 -4.73 -5.87
N SER A 19 33.54 -3.54 -5.30
CA SER A 19 32.64 -3.34 -4.18
C SER A 19 31.27 -3.86 -4.63
N PHE A 20 30.89 -5.02 -4.09
CA PHE A 20 29.51 -5.46 -4.05
C PHE A 20 28.73 -4.39 -3.29
N ALA A 21 28.29 -3.35 -4.00
CA ALA A 21 27.10 -2.64 -3.60
C ALA A 21 26.01 -3.73 -3.57
N GLY A 22 25.61 -4.12 -2.36
CA GLY A 22 24.38 -4.87 -2.18
C GLY A 22 23.31 -4.09 -2.92
N HIS A 23 22.86 -4.66 -4.04
CA HIS A 23 21.72 -4.10 -4.73
C HIS A 23 20.58 -4.29 -3.75
N ALA A 24 20.20 -3.22 -3.03
CA ALA A 24 18.89 -3.15 -2.44
C ALA A 24 17.94 -3.45 -3.60
N MET A 25 17.35 -4.64 -3.59
CA MET A 25 16.32 -4.99 -4.54
C MET A 25 15.22 -3.97 -4.30
N ALA A 26 15.08 -3.00 -5.20
CA ALA A 26 14.00 -2.04 -5.10
C ALA A 26 12.70 -2.85 -5.11
N THR A 27 12.01 -2.89 -3.97
CA THR A 27 10.67 -3.43 -3.91
C THR A 27 9.83 -2.58 -4.87
N THR A 28 9.26 -3.22 -5.89
CA THR A 28 8.44 -2.53 -6.88
C THR A 28 7.20 -1.98 -6.20
N SER A 29 6.81 -0.74 -6.53
CA SER A 29 5.56 -0.18 -6.03
C SER A 29 4.37 -1.04 -6.44
N LEU A 30 3.37 -1.14 -5.56
CA LEU A 30 2.16 -1.87 -5.85
C LEU A 30 1.26 -1.08 -6.81
N SER A 31 0.68 -1.78 -7.78
CA SER A 31 -0.45 -1.25 -8.55
C SER A 31 -1.68 -1.12 -7.66
N ALA A 32 -2.66 -0.31 -8.07
CA ALA A 32 -3.89 -0.15 -7.32
C ALA A 32 -4.65 -1.48 -7.14
N ALA A 33 -4.66 -2.35 -8.16
CA ALA A 33 -5.24 -3.68 -8.06
C ALA A 33 -4.54 -4.52 -6.98
N GLN A 34 -3.20 -4.50 -6.94
CA GLN A 34 -2.45 -5.21 -5.91
C GLN A 34 -2.73 -4.64 -4.51
N VAL A 35 -2.90 -3.32 -4.38
CA VAL A 35 -3.31 -2.71 -3.11
C VAL A 35 -4.69 -3.25 -2.68
N LEU A 36 -5.68 -3.25 -3.58
CA LEU A 36 -7.04 -3.71 -3.26
C LEU A 36 -7.14 -5.21 -2.90
N THR A 37 -6.20 -6.01 -3.41
CA THR A 37 -6.15 -7.45 -3.12
C THR A 37 -5.29 -7.77 -1.89
N GLN A 38 -4.24 -7.00 -1.62
CA GLN A 38 -3.28 -7.30 -0.55
C GLN A 38 -3.62 -6.64 0.78
N PHE A 39 -4.42 -5.56 0.79
CA PHE A 39 -4.75 -4.80 1.99
C PHE A 39 -6.25 -4.81 2.26
N ASN A 40 -6.59 -4.88 3.54
CA ASN A 40 -7.93 -4.65 4.04
C ASN A 40 -8.11 -3.21 4.48
N LEU A 41 -7.01 -2.59 4.91
CA LEU A 41 -7.02 -1.23 5.41
C LEU A 41 -5.80 -0.46 4.91
N VAL A 42 -6.06 0.71 4.32
CA VAL A 42 -5.05 1.73 4.06
C VAL A 42 -5.58 3.06 4.58
N VAL A 43 -4.89 3.64 5.57
CA VAL A 43 -5.18 4.97 6.09
C VAL A 43 -4.01 5.89 5.76
N LEU A 44 -4.27 6.97 5.03
CA LEU A 44 -3.20 7.87 4.54
C LEU A 44 -2.59 8.74 5.64
N GLY A 45 -3.37 9.04 6.69
CA GLY A 45 -2.97 9.75 7.89
C GLY A 45 -3.15 8.89 9.14
N ASP A 46 -3.72 9.47 10.19
CA ASP A 46 -3.88 8.82 11.49
C ASP A 46 -5.14 7.93 11.58
N ALA A 47 -5.06 6.92 12.43
CA ALA A 47 -6.16 6.02 12.75
C ALA A 47 -6.32 5.82 14.25
N THR A 48 -7.58 5.75 14.70
CA THR A 48 -7.96 5.26 16.03
C THR A 48 -8.91 4.10 15.84
N SER A 49 -8.65 2.98 16.52
CA SER A 49 -9.49 1.79 16.45
C SER A 49 -9.88 1.29 17.84
N GLY A 50 -11.17 1.04 18.02
CA GLY A 50 -11.76 0.33 19.16
C GLY A 50 -12.25 -1.06 18.78
N SER A 51 -11.85 -1.59 17.62
CA SER A 51 -12.30 -2.89 17.10
C SER A 51 -11.16 -3.58 16.33
N HIS A 52 -11.48 -4.58 15.50
CA HIS A 52 -10.49 -5.36 14.79
C HIS A 52 -10.52 -5.23 13.27
N VAL A 53 -9.36 -5.46 12.66
CA VAL A 53 -9.13 -5.48 11.22
C VAL A 53 -8.58 -6.85 10.86
N ASP A 54 -9.28 -7.53 9.96
CA ASP A 54 -8.76 -8.72 9.31
C ASP A 54 -7.68 -8.37 8.30
N GLY A 55 -6.79 -9.33 8.04
CA GLY A 55 -5.79 -9.22 6.99
C GLY A 55 -4.83 -8.05 7.21
N ARG A 56 -4.36 -7.46 6.10
CA ARG A 56 -3.22 -6.54 6.14
C ARG A 56 -3.66 -5.10 6.26
N ALA A 57 -2.94 -4.33 7.09
CA ALA A 57 -3.20 -2.91 7.30
C ALA A 57 -1.94 -2.05 7.07
N TRP A 58 -2.12 -0.88 6.47
CA TRP A 58 -1.12 0.18 6.35
C TRP A 58 -1.68 1.51 6.87
N VAL A 59 -0.91 2.21 7.70
CA VAL A 59 -1.26 3.52 8.26
C VAL A 59 -0.09 4.49 8.04
N GLY A 60 -0.35 5.60 7.34
CA GLY A 60 0.65 6.61 7.01
C GLY A 60 1.00 7.55 8.16
N GLY A 61 0.09 7.69 9.12
CA GLY A 61 0.29 8.42 10.36
C GLY A 61 0.54 7.51 11.57
N SER A 62 0.05 7.93 12.73
CA SER A 62 0.07 7.13 13.96
C SER A 62 -1.23 6.35 14.15
N LEU A 63 -1.16 5.26 14.91
CA LEU A 63 -2.28 4.37 15.17
C LEU A 63 -2.47 4.17 16.68
N THR A 64 -3.71 4.32 17.16
CA THR A 64 -4.06 4.04 18.56
C THR A 64 -5.18 3.02 18.64
N GLY A 65 -5.01 1.98 19.46
CA GLY A 65 -6.03 0.98 19.72
C GLY A 65 -6.23 -0.04 18.58
N GLY A 66 -6.96 -1.10 18.90
CA GLY A 66 -7.46 -2.09 17.95
C GLY A 66 -6.62 -3.36 17.83
N ASP A 67 -7.25 -4.40 17.28
CA ASP A 67 -6.64 -5.68 16.93
C ASP A 67 -6.46 -5.78 15.42
N PHE A 68 -5.27 -6.12 14.95
CA PHE A 68 -4.94 -6.17 13.53
C PHE A 68 -4.50 -7.56 13.13
N VAL A 69 -4.63 -7.84 11.84
CA VAL A 69 -4.18 -9.08 11.22
C VAL A 69 -4.90 -10.30 11.77
N GLN A 70 -6.19 -10.15 12.04
CA GLN A 70 -7.08 -11.29 12.18
C GLN A 70 -7.13 -12.08 10.86
N HIS A 71 -7.42 -13.37 10.92
CA HIS A 71 -7.43 -14.24 9.74
C HIS A 71 -6.11 -14.21 8.94
N ALA A 72 -4.98 -14.15 9.64
CA ALA A 72 -3.64 -14.04 9.04
C ALA A 72 -3.32 -15.12 8.00
N GLY A 73 -3.87 -16.33 8.16
CA GLY A 73 -3.67 -17.45 7.22
C GLY A 73 -4.36 -17.27 5.87
N ASP A 74 -5.38 -16.40 5.81
CA ASP A 74 -6.15 -16.11 4.61
C ASP A 74 -5.67 -14.82 3.90
N ALA A 75 -4.78 -14.06 4.54
CA ALA A 75 -4.23 -12.83 3.98
C ALA A 75 -3.36 -13.11 2.77
N ALA A 76 -3.53 -12.31 1.70
CA ALA A 76 -2.72 -12.45 0.50
C ALA A 76 -1.22 -12.29 0.77
N ALA A 77 -0.41 -13.06 0.04
CA ALA A 77 1.04 -12.96 0.08
C ALA A 77 1.49 -11.54 -0.30
N SER A 78 2.44 -11.01 0.48
CA SER A 78 2.97 -9.66 0.29
C SER A 78 4.35 -9.55 0.93
N ASN A 79 5.16 -8.62 0.42
CA ASN A 79 6.40 -8.21 1.08
C ASN A 79 6.15 -7.27 2.25
N TYR A 80 4.95 -6.73 2.40
CA TYR A 80 4.58 -5.90 3.55
C TYR A 80 4.38 -6.80 4.79
N ALA A 81 4.68 -6.25 5.98
CA ALA A 81 4.28 -6.87 7.24
C ALA A 81 2.75 -6.90 7.39
N GLY A 82 2.25 -7.69 8.34
CA GLY A 82 0.81 -7.75 8.65
C GLY A 82 0.24 -6.37 8.99
N LEU A 83 0.92 -5.66 9.89
CA LEU A 83 0.66 -4.26 10.18
C LEU A 83 1.87 -3.41 9.78
N THR A 84 1.64 -2.35 9.01
CA THR A 84 2.64 -1.31 8.74
C THR A 84 2.11 0.03 9.23
N VAL A 85 2.87 0.72 10.08
CA VAL A 85 2.54 2.06 10.56
C VAL A 85 3.77 2.95 10.40
N MET A 86 3.66 4.03 9.64
CA MET A 86 4.79 4.92 9.39
C MET A 86 5.08 5.82 10.60
N GLY A 87 4.07 6.13 11.41
CA GLY A 87 4.18 6.82 12.70
C GLY A 87 4.39 5.88 13.89
N SER A 88 3.90 6.30 15.06
CA SER A 88 3.98 5.53 16.31
C SER A 88 2.68 4.76 16.57
N ILE A 89 2.75 3.72 17.41
CA ILE A 89 1.58 2.96 17.86
C ILE A 89 1.41 2.98 19.37
N SER A 90 0.16 2.97 19.82
CA SER A 90 -0.19 2.81 21.24
C SER A 90 -1.42 1.92 21.43
N ASN A 91 -1.36 0.99 22.38
CA ASN A 91 -2.48 0.09 22.71
C ASN A 91 -2.95 -0.77 21.53
N VAL A 92 -2.03 -1.21 20.67
CA VAL A 92 -2.32 -1.99 19.47
C VAL A 92 -1.98 -3.45 19.69
N HIS A 93 -2.78 -4.36 19.14
CA HIS A 93 -2.47 -5.78 19.08
C HIS A 93 -2.37 -6.26 17.64
N VAL A 94 -1.29 -6.98 17.31
CA VAL A 94 -1.04 -7.55 15.99
C VAL A 94 -1.00 -9.07 16.11
N ASN A 95 -2.02 -9.74 15.58
CA ASN A 95 -2.17 -11.19 15.75
C ASN A 95 -1.20 -12.00 14.87
N GLY A 96 -0.87 -11.48 13.68
CA GLY A 96 -0.22 -12.21 12.61
C GLY A 96 0.80 -11.41 11.81
N LEU A 97 1.68 -12.13 11.11
CA LEU A 97 2.52 -11.62 10.01
C LEU A 97 3.49 -10.47 10.36
N GLY A 98 3.70 -10.21 11.64
CA GLY A 98 4.65 -9.20 12.14
C GLY A 98 4.23 -7.77 11.89
N ALA A 99 5.12 -6.84 12.25
CA ALA A 99 4.87 -5.42 12.17
C ALA A 99 6.08 -4.62 11.65
N VAL A 100 5.83 -3.55 10.91
CA VAL A 100 6.82 -2.49 10.64
C VAL A 100 6.27 -1.20 11.20
N ILE A 101 6.94 -0.67 12.23
CA ILE A 101 6.56 0.59 12.89
C ILE A 101 7.69 1.59 12.69
N GLY A 102 7.44 2.68 12.01
CA GLY A 102 8.43 3.73 11.74
C GLY A 102 8.80 4.51 13.01
N GLY A 103 7.83 4.72 13.90
CA GLY A 103 7.99 5.40 15.19
C GLY A 103 8.15 4.46 16.39
N SER A 104 7.69 4.94 17.54
CA SER A 104 7.75 4.20 18.81
C SER A 104 6.54 3.31 19.02
N VAL A 105 6.71 2.29 19.86
CA VAL A 105 5.67 1.33 20.25
C VAL A 105 5.42 1.44 21.74
N THR A 106 4.16 1.66 22.14
CA THR A 106 3.77 1.76 23.56
C THR A 106 2.59 0.83 23.85
N ASN A 107 2.63 0.12 24.98
CA ASN A 107 1.52 -0.71 25.46
C ASN A 107 0.91 -1.63 24.40
N SER A 108 1.74 -2.18 23.51
CA SER A 108 1.26 -2.92 22.34
C SER A 108 1.79 -4.36 22.34
N THR A 109 1.11 -5.25 21.63
CA THR A 109 1.53 -6.65 21.49
C THR A 109 1.65 -7.02 20.02
N VAL A 110 2.76 -7.64 19.63
CA VAL A 110 2.89 -8.33 18.33
C VAL A 110 3.03 -9.81 18.62
N ASN A 111 1.95 -10.56 18.36
CA ASN A 111 1.80 -11.94 18.79
C ASN A 111 2.59 -12.93 17.92
N SER A 112 2.79 -12.63 16.65
CA SER A 112 3.59 -13.48 15.75
C SER A 112 4.17 -12.70 14.57
N GLY A 113 5.15 -13.30 13.90
CA GLY A 113 5.93 -12.69 12.82
C GLY A 113 7.00 -11.72 13.33
N SER A 114 7.88 -11.28 12.43
CA SER A 114 9.01 -10.41 12.80
C SER A 114 8.62 -8.94 12.89
N SER A 115 9.18 -8.22 13.86
CA SER A 115 8.95 -6.79 14.06
C SER A 115 10.17 -5.94 13.69
N TYR A 116 9.98 -4.91 12.87
CA TYR A 116 10.95 -3.83 12.68
C TYR A 116 10.40 -2.56 13.33
N ILE A 117 11.09 -2.05 14.35
CA ILE A 117 10.71 -0.83 15.08
C ILE A 117 11.78 0.26 14.88
N GLY A 118 11.41 1.36 14.25
CA GLY A 118 12.29 2.49 13.99
C GLY A 118 12.51 3.40 15.21
N GLY A 119 11.60 3.38 16.18
CA GLY A 119 11.70 4.14 17.43
C GLY A 119 12.02 3.29 18.66
N SER A 120 11.56 3.76 19.82
CA SER A 120 11.70 3.08 21.11
C SER A 120 10.49 2.18 21.40
N VAL A 121 10.64 1.22 22.31
CA VAL A 121 9.56 0.32 22.75
C VAL A 121 9.34 0.45 24.26
N SER A 122 8.08 0.61 24.69
CA SER A 122 7.72 0.67 26.11
C SER A 122 6.46 -0.12 26.45
N GLY A 123 6.47 -0.83 27.59
CA GLY A 123 5.29 -1.54 28.08
C GLY A 123 4.72 -2.59 27.12
N SER A 124 5.53 -3.13 26.21
CA SER A 124 5.05 -3.89 25.05
C SER A 124 5.58 -5.32 25.00
N ASN A 125 4.86 -6.21 24.32
CA ASN A 125 5.20 -7.61 24.16
C ASN A 125 5.45 -7.94 22.67
N LEU A 126 6.68 -8.29 22.32
CA LEU A 126 7.04 -8.75 20.97
C LEU A 126 7.35 -10.25 21.01
N ASN A 127 6.39 -11.07 20.57
CA ASN A 127 6.45 -12.53 20.67
C ASN A 127 7.19 -13.19 19.50
N GLY A 128 7.36 -12.49 18.38
CA GLY A 128 8.29 -12.87 17.32
C GLY A 128 9.63 -12.13 17.39
N PRO A 129 10.62 -12.50 16.55
CA PRO A 129 11.90 -11.80 16.50
C PRO A 129 11.70 -10.31 16.24
N ALA A 130 12.41 -9.46 16.96
CA ALA A 130 12.28 -8.01 16.86
C ALA A 130 13.63 -7.34 16.61
N TYR A 131 13.61 -6.27 15.83
CA TYR A 131 14.67 -5.27 15.80
C TYR A 131 14.10 -3.93 16.27
N VAL A 132 14.83 -3.26 17.16
CA VAL A 132 14.46 -1.95 17.72
C VAL A 132 15.64 -1.01 17.54
N SER A 133 15.45 0.10 16.84
CA SER A 133 16.50 1.11 16.66
C SER A 133 16.67 2.02 17.87
N GLY A 134 15.61 2.22 18.68
CA GLY A 134 15.62 3.03 19.89
C GLY A 134 15.87 2.22 21.17
N GLY A 135 15.50 2.82 22.31
CA GLY A 135 15.60 2.17 23.62
C GLY A 135 14.39 1.27 23.93
N SER A 136 14.54 0.40 24.92
CA SER A 136 13.44 -0.42 25.43
C SER A 136 13.25 -0.24 26.93
N SER A 137 12.01 -0.12 27.40
CA SER A 137 11.68 -0.04 28.83
C SER A 137 10.44 -0.87 29.16
N GLY A 138 10.54 -1.72 30.19
CA GLY A 138 9.40 -2.54 30.65
C GLY A 138 8.73 -3.36 29.54
N SER A 139 9.51 -3.85 28.57
CA SER A 139 9.00 -4.56 27.40
C SER A 139 9.60 -5.97 27.32
N ASN A 140 8.83 -6.92 26.79
CA ASN A 140 9.23 -8.31 26.64
C ASN A 140 9.53 -8.64 25.17
N PHE A 141 10.69 -9.25 24.91
CA PHE A 141 11.12 -9.69 23.58
C PHE A 141 11.19 -11.22 23.55
N ASN A 142 10.04 -11.88 23.66
CA ASN A 142 9.96 -13.34 23.79
C ASN A 142 10.49 -14.08 22.55
N GLY A 143 10.40 -13.46 21.37
CA GLY A 143 10.97 -13.99 20.13
C GLY A 143 12.44 -13.59 19.87
N GLY A 144 13.06 -12.86 20.81
CA GLY A 144 14.43 -12.37 20.71
C GLY A 144 14.55 -10.93 20.19
N LEU A 145 15.53 -10.20 20.74
CA LEU A 145 15.92 -8.87 20.28
C LEU A 145 17.19 -8.98 19.44
N ASN A 146 17.07 -8.71 18.15
CA ASN A 146 18.19 -8.78 17.22
C ASN A 146 19.03 -7.49 17.28
N ALA A 147 20.36 -7.64 17.29
CA ALA A 147 21.29 -6.51 17.20
C ALA A 147 21.22 -5.80 15.82
N SER A 148 20.76 -6.51 14.78
CA SER A 148 20.57 -5.99 13.42
C SER A 148 19.31 -6.59 12.77
N PRO A 149 18.64 -5.87 11.86
CA PRO A 149 17.45 -6.39 11.18
C PRO A 149 17.73 -7.69 10.42
N SER A 150 16.85 -8.68 10.54
CA SER A 150 16.90 -9.89 9.71
C SER A 150 16.59 -9.56 8.24
N ALA A 151 16.87 -10.49 7.32
CA ALA A 151 16.54 -10.30 5.90
C ALA A 151 15.04 -10.02 5.69
N LEU A 152 14.15 -10.74 6.40
CA LEU A 152 12.71 -10.49 6.34
C LEU A 152 12.32 -9.11 6.88
N MET A 153 12.91 -8.68 8.01
CA MET A 153 12.68 -7.34 8.54
C MET A 153 13.10 -6.25 7.56
N GLN A 154 14.23 -6.44 6.85
CA GLN A 154 14.70 -5.51 5.82
C GLN A 154 13.75 -5.48 4.63
N THR A 155 13.29 -6.64 4.14
CA THR A 155 12.28 -6.71 3.06
C THR A 155 10.99 -6.00 3.46
N ASN A 156 10.47 -6.26 4.67
CA ASN A 156 9.24 -5.64 5.15
C ASN A 156 9.40 -4.12 5.33
N GLN A 157 10.55 -3.68 5.85
CA GLN A 157 10.87 -2.26 6.00
C GLN A 157 10.99 -1.54 4.64
N GLN A 158 11.63 -2.17 3.65
CA GLN A 158 11.71 -1.63 2.29
C GLN A 158 10.32 -1.55 1.65
N ALA A 159 9.50 -2.59 1.80
CA ALA A 159 8.12 -2.59 1.33
C ALA A 159 7.29 -1.48 1.99
N ALA A 160 7.45 -1.22 3.30
CA ALA A 160 6.66 -0.25 4.04
C ALA A 160 6.56 1.15 3.39
N SER A 161 7.59 1.55 2.64
CA SER A 161 7.67 2.82 1.93
C SER A 161 7.71 2.72 0.39
N SER A 162 7.60 1.51 -0.17
CA SER A 162 7.77 1.29 -1.62
C SER A 162 6.58 1.70 -2.47
N THR A 163 5.40 1.90 -1.88
CA THR A 163 4.19 2.32 -2.58
C THR A 163 3.74 3.68 -2.07
N ASN A 164 3.59 4.64 -2.98
CA ASN A 164 2.91 5.89 -2.67
C ASN A 164 1.39 5.66 -2.67
N PHE A 165 0.85 5.13 -1.57
CA PHE A 165 -0.56 4.78 -1.44
C PHE A 165 -1.50 5.95 -1.78
N ALA A 166 -1.14 7.18 -1.39
CA ALA A 166 -1.93 8.36 -1.71
C ALA A 166 -2.04 8.57 -3.22
N SER A 167 -0.91 8.54 -3.95
CA SER A 167 -0.89 8.68 -5.40
C SER A 167 -1.60 7.51 -6.09
N THR A 168 -1.32 6.27 -5.69
CA THR A 168 -1.89 5.06 -6.30
C THR A 168 -3.41 5.01 -6.15
N LEU A 169 -3.93 5.27 -4.95
CA LEU A 169 -5.36 5.21 -4.67
C LEU A 169 -6.12 6.44 -5.21
N ASN A 170 -5.51 7.63 -5.21
CA ASN A 170 -6.10 8.79 -5.89
C ASN A 170 -6.16 8.60 -7.40
N GLY A 171 -5.11 8.01 -7.99
CA GLY A 171 -5.08 7.64 -9.40
C GLY A 171 -6.21 6.69 -9.76
N LEU A 172 -6.39 5.62 -8.97
CA LEU A 172 -7.52 4.70 -9.12
C LEU A 172 -8.87 5.42 -8.98
N SER A 173 -9.06 6.23 -7.95
CA SER A 173 -10.30 6.98 -7.73
C SER A 173 -10.66 7.88 -8.91
N GLY A 174 -9.67 8.57 -9.48
CA GLY A 174 -9.84 9.39 -10.68
C GLY A 174 -10.17 8.57 -11.94
N GLN A 175 -9.54 7.41 -12.11
CA GLN A 175 -9.84 6.49 -13.21
C GLN A 175 -11.26 5.93 -13.12
N LEU A 176 -11.66 5.43 -11.95
CA LEU A 176 -13.00 4.92 -11.71
C LEU A 176 -14.06 6.00 -11.96
N LYS A 177 -13.83 7.24 -11.48
CA LYS A 177 -14.69 8.40 -11.73
C LYS A 177 -14.89 8.66 -13.23
N GLY A 178 -13.87 8.42 -14.06
CA GLY A 178 -13.90 8.65 -15.51
C GLY A 178 -14.68 7.59 -16.30
N LEU A 179 -15.10 6.49 -15.68
CA LEU A 179 -15.86 5.44 -16.35
C LEU A 179 -17.27 5.93 -16.73
N SER A 180 -17.75 5.52 -17.91
CA SER A 180 -19.12 5.79 -18.32
C SER A 180 -20.11 4.93 -17.53
N GLY A 181 -21.19 5.55 -17.03
CA GLY A 181 -22.24 4.83 -16.32
C GLY A 181 -23.01 3.90 -17.26
N SER A 182 -23.22 2.66 -16.82
CA SER A 182 -23.98 1.64 -17.55
C SER A 182 -25.26 1.22 -16.82
N SER A 183 -25.33 1.50 -15.51
CA SER A 183 -26.27 0.89 -14.58
C SER A 183 -27.26 1.90 -13.99
N THR A 184 -28.38 1.43 -13.43
CA THR A 184 -29.49 2.29 -12.99
C THR A 184 -29.95 1.98 -11.57
N ILE A 185 -30.44 3.01 -10.87
CA ILE A 185 -30.98 2.87 -9.51
C ILE A 185 -32.47 3.22 -9.53
N SER A 186 -33.30 2.38 -8.92
CA SER A 186 -34.71 2.67 -8.66
C SER A 186 -34.99 2.77 -7.16
N PHE A 187 -36.01 3.54 -6.78
CA PHE A 187 -36.36 3.78 -5.39
C PHE A 187 -37.80 3.39 -5.11
N SER A 188 -38.02 2.64 -4.03
CA SER A 188 -39.36 2.29 -3.58
C SER A 188 -39.36 2.01 -2.08
N GLY A 189 -40.27 2.65 -1.33
CA GLY A 189 -40.46 2.37 0.10
C GLY A 189 -39.22 2.55 0.98
N GLY A 190 -38.32 3.49 0.64
CA GLY A 190 -37.07 3.71 1.38
C GLY A 190 -35.89 2.82 0.94
N LYS A 191 -36.10 1.92 -0.03
CA LYS A 191 -35.06 1.06 -0.61
C LYS A 191 -34.49 1.68 -1.89
N ALA A 192 -33.16 1.69 -2.01
CA ALA A 192 -32.46 1.90 -3.27
C ALA A 192 -32.11 0.54 -3.90
N SER A 193 -32.61 0.28 -5.11
CA SER A 193 -32.38 -0.95 -5.86
C SER A 193 -31.43 -0.69 -7.01
N PHE A 194 -30.23 -1.24 -6.91
CA PHE A 194 -29.14 -1.12 -7.88
C PHE A 194 -29.27 -2.22 -8.95
N ASN A 195 -29.54 -1.83 -10.19
CA ASN A 195 -29.64 -2.73 -11.33
C ASN A 195 -28.38 -2.60 -12.20
N ALA A 196 -27.44 -3.52 -12.01
CA ALA A 196 -26.16 -3.51 -12.69
C ALA A 196 -26.33 -3.92 -14.16
N VAL A 197 -25.51 -3.33 -15.04
CA VAL A 197 -25.36 -3.71 -16.44
C VAL A 197 -23.88 -3.83 -16.71
N ALA A 198 -23.40 -5.07 -16.83
CA ALA A 198 -22.00 -5.36 -17.09
C ALA A 198 -21.61 -5.04 -18.53
N ASP A 199 -20.41 -4.50 -18.72
CA ASP A 199 -19.75 -4.46 -20.02
C ASP A 199 -19.16 -5.83 -20.41
N ALA A 200 -18.47 -5.89 -21.55
CA ALA A 200 -17.82 -7.11 -22.03
C ALA A 200 -16.72 -7.65 -21.09
N SER A 201 -16.21 -6.83 -20.17
CA SER A 201 -15.21 -7.22 -19.17
C SER A 201 -15.82 -7.61 -17.82
N GLY A 202 -17.16 -7.59 -17.70
CA GLY A 202 -17.88 -7.90 -16.47
C GLY A 202 -18.04 -6.71 -15.53
N VAL A 203 -17.75 -5.48 -15.96
CA VAL A 203 -17.77 -4.27 -15.12
C VAL A 203 -19.08 -3.52 -15.29
N ALA A 204 -19.79 -3.28 -14.19
CA ALA A 204 -20.98 -2.45 -14.13
C ALA A 204 -20.68 -1.14 -13.37
N VAL A 205 -21.15 -0.02 -13.92
CA VAL A 205 -20.81 1.32 -13.38
C VAL A 205 -22.07 2.11 -13.08
N PHE A 206 -22.16 2.60 -11.85
CA PHE A 206 -23.15 3.57 -11.39
C PHE A 206 -22.45 4.92 -11.19
N ASN A 207 -22.89 5.95 -11.90
CA ASN A 207 -22.40 7.31 -11.72
C ASN A 207 -23.46 8.15 -11.01
N LEU A 208 -23.19 8.53 -9.76
CA LEU A 208 -24.08 9.30 -8.92
C LEU A 208 -23.56 10.73 -8.81
N ASP A 209 -24.34 11.68 -9.33
CA ASP A 209 -24.15 13.09 -9.00
C ASP A 209 -24.50 13.35 -7.52
N SER A 210 -24.38 14.60 -7.07
CA SER A 210 -24.58 14.93 -5.66
C SER A 210 -26.02 14.69 -5.21
N GLY A 211 -27.01 14.94 -6.06
CA GLY A 211 -28.42 14.76 -5.73
C GLY A 211 -28.79 13.29 -5.61
N MET A 212 -28.40 12.50 -6.62
CA MET A 212 -28.59 11.05 -6.60
C MET A 212 -27.85 10.40 -5.43
N SER A 213 -26.61 10.85 -5.15
CA SER A 213 -25.85 10.36 -4.00
C SER A 213 -26.57 10.64 -2.67
N GLN A 214 -27.11 11.85 -2.48
CA GLN A 214 -27.89 12.17 -1.27
C GLN A 214 -29.10 11.26 -1.12
N GLN A 215 -29.82 11.02 -2.22
CA GLN A 215 -31.00 10.15 -2.21
C GLN A 215 -30.63 8.69 -1.91
N VAL A 216 -29.55 8.16 -2.52
CA VAL A 216 -29.04 6.81 -2.24
C VAL A 216 -28.63 6.69 -0.77
N PHE A 217 -27.79 7.59 -0.26
CA PHE A 217 -27.24 7.46 1.09
C PHE A 217 -28.23 7.78 2.21
N SER A 218 -29.40 8.35 1.86
CA SER A 218 -30.53 8.53 2.77
C SER A 218 -31.53 7.36 2.74
N ALA A 219 -31.33 6.37 1.87
CA ALA A 219 -32.15 5.17 1.84
C ALA A 219 -31.93 4.30 3.10
N GLY A 220 -32.97 3.60 3.54
CA GLY A 220 -32.88 2.66 4.65
C GLY A 220 -32.39 1.27 4.25
N GLU A 221 -32.44 0.94 2.95
CA GLU A 221 -32.09 -0.37 2.43
C GLU A 221 -31.38 -0.27 1.08
N PHE A 222 -30.41 -1.16 0.86
CA PHE A 222 -29.77 -1.40 -0.43
C PHE A 222 -30.08 -2.80 -0.92
N SER A 223 -30.46 -2.91 -2.19
CA SER A 223 -30.62 -4.18 -2.88
C SER A 223 -29.89 -4.14 -4.21
N PHE A 224 -29.12 -5.18 -4.50
CA PHE A 224 -28.33 -5.28 -5.72
C PHE A 224 -28.86 -6.42 -6.60
N THR A 225 -29.04 -6.12 -7.88
CA THR A 225 -29.20 -7.12 -8.94
C THR A 225 -27.97 -7.04 -9.83
N THR A 226 -27.08 -8.03 -9.76
CA THR A 226 -25.74 -7.96 -10.37
C THR A 226 -25.76 -8.22 -11.88
N ASN A 227 -26.76 -8.93 -12.40
CA ASN A 227 -26.90 -9.28 -13.82
C ASN A 227 -25.61 -9.82 -14.46
N GLY A 228 -24.85 -10.64 -13.71
CA GLY A 228 -23.60 -11.23 -14.16
C GLY A 228 -22.36 -10.34 -14.04
N ALA A 229 -22.47 -9.13 -13.49
CA ALA A 229 -21.31 -8.28 -13.21
C ALA A 229 -20.39 -8.95 -12.17
N SER A 230 -19.11 -9.10 -12.52
CA SER A 230 -18.04 -9.52 -11.62
C SER A 230 -17.43 -8.34 -10.85
N THR A 231 -17.69 -7.11 -11.31
CA THR A 231 -17.26 -5.88 -10.68
C THR A 231 -18.34 -4.83 -10.76
N ILE A 232 -18.63 -4.20 -9.63
CA ILE A 232 -19.61 -3.13 -9.55
C ILE A 232 -18.91 -1.91 -8.96
N VAL A 233 -18.82 -0.85 -9.77
CA VAL A 233 -18.26 0.44 -9.37
C VAL A 233 -19.39 1.42 -9.12
N ILE A 234 -19.45 1.98 -7.91
CA ILE A 234 -20.35 3.08 -7.57
C ILE A 234 -19.52 4.34 -7.38
N ASN A 235 -19.55 5.23 -8.37
CA ASN A 235 -18.93 6.54 -8.30
C ASN A 235 -19.88 7.54 -7.66
N SER A 236 -19.46 8.21 -6.60
CA SER A 236 -20.26 9.23 -5.93
C SER A 236 -19.52 10.55 -5.81
N SER A 237 -20.20 11.63 -6.22
CA SER A 237 -19.73 13.01 -6.05
C SER A 237 -20.05 13.61 -4.68
N ILE A 238 -20.58 12.83 -3.74
CA ILE A 238 -20.99 13.33 -2.43
C ILE A 238 -19.82 13.97 -1.69
N ALA A 239 -20.05 15.12 -1.05
CA ALA A 239 -19.05 15.77 -0.21
C ALA A 239 -19.00 15.15 1.20
N SER A 240 -20.15 14.76 1.73
CA SER A 240 -20.26 14.04 3.00
C SER A 240 -21.55 13.24 3.11
N ALA A 241 -21.53 12.12 3.82
CA ALA A 241 -22.71 11.30 4.06
C ALA A 241 -22.65 10.57 5.41
N THR A 242 -23.83 10.36 6.00
CA THR A 242 -24.06 9.35 7.03
C THR A 242 -24.90 8.25 6.41
N ILE A 243 -24.34 7.05 6.30
CA ILE A 243 -24.96 5.91 5.62
C ILE A 243 -25.40 4.90 6.68
N ALA A 244 -26.70 4.63 6.71
CA ALA A 244 -27.31 3.66 7.63
C ALA A 244 -28.17 2.62 6.90
N ALA A 245 -28.00 2.50 5.58
CA ALA A 245 -28.75 1.54 4.78
C ALA A 245 -28.37 0.09 5.12
N ASN A 246 -29.35 -0.78 5.25
CA ASN A 246 -29.13 -2.23 5.38
C ASN A 246 -29.01 -2.88 4.01
N PHE A 247 -27.97 -3.68 3.78
CA PHE A 247 -27.88 -4.51 2.58
C PHE A 247 -28.84 -5.71 2.72
N LEU A 248 -29.77 -5.86 1.80
CA LEU A 248 -30.78 -6.91 1.86
C LEU A 248 -30.20 -8.28 1.50
N GLY A 249 -30.75 -9.35 2.09
CA GLY A 249 -30.46 -10.73 1.70
C GLY A 249 -29.00 -11.17 1.89
N GLY A 250 -28.26 -10.61 2.85
CA GLY A 250 -26.84 -10.93 3.07
C GLY A 250 -25.92 -10.41 1.96
N GLN A 251 -26.37 -9.37 1.24
CA GLN A 251 -25.61 -8.80 0.13
C GLN A 251 -24.36 -8.04 0.57
N ALA A 252 -24.27 -7.60 1.82
CA ALA A 252 -23.03 -6.99 2.32
C ALA A 252 -21.86 -8.00 2.21
N GLN A 253 -22.07 -9.20 2.74
CA GLN A 253 -21.08 -10.28 2.76
C GLN A 253 -20.82 -10.84 1.34
N SER A 254 -21.89 -11.19 0.62
CA SER A 254 -21.75 -11.88 -0.67
C SER A 254 -21.19 -11.00 -1.78
N LEU A 255 -21.32 -9.67 -1.67
CA LEU A 255 -20.80 -8.71 -2.65
C LEU A 255 -19.54 -7.95 -2.16
N GLY A 256 -19.02 -8.27 -0.97
CA GLY A 256 -17.89 -7.55 -0.39
C GLY A 256 -16.64 -7.54 -1.27
N LYS A 257 -16.41 -8.63 -2.02
CA LYS A 257 -15.27 -8.79 -2.94
C LYS A 257 -15.48 -8.17 -4.32
N THR A 258 -16.70 -7.71 -4.65
CA THR A 258 -17.10 -7.29 -6.00
C THR A 258 -17.46 -5.81 -6.10
N LEU A 259 -17.87 -5.19 -4.99
CA LEU A 259 -18.27 -3.78 -4.92
C LEU A 259 -17.07 -2.87 -4.62
N ILE A 260 -16.97 -1.76 -5.36
CA ILE A 260 -16.14 -0.60 -4.99
C ILE A 260 -17.03 0.64 -4.94
N TRP A 261 -17.02 1.30 -3.79
CA TRP A 261 -17.62 2.60 -3.56
C TRP A 261 -16.55 3.67 -3.68
N ASN A 262 -16.52 4.35 -4.82
CA ASN A 262 -15.57 5.41 -5.12
C ASN A 262 -16.17 6.77 -4.74
N PHE A 263 -15.90 7.20 -3.51
CA PHE A 263 -16.29 8.51 -2.98
C PHE A 263 -15.25 9.58 -3.32
N TYR A 264 -15.13 9.88 -4.61
CA TYR A 264 -14.03 10.69 -5.16
C TYR A 264 -14.04 12.16 -4.71
N ASN A 265 -15.11 12.64 -4.08
CA ASN A 265 -15.27 14.02 -3.61
C ASN A 265 -15.51 14.12 -2.08
N ALA A 266 -15.56 12.99 -1.37
CA ALA A 266 -15.94 13.00 0.04
C ALA A 266 -14.81 13.54 0.92
N SER A 267 -15.16 14.38 1.89
CA SER A 267 -14.29 14.85 2.96
C SER A 267 -14.63 14.23 4.32
N SER A 268 -15.86 13.74 4.49
CA SER A 268 -16.30 13.05 5.70
C SER A 268 -17.37 12.00 5.40
N LEU A 269 -17.22 10.80 5.98
CA LEU A 269 -18.18 9.71 5.85
C LEU A 269 -18.44 9.10 7.23
N THR A 270 -19.69 8.75 7.50
CA THR A 270 -20.06 7.94 8.67
C THR A 270 -20.85 6.72 8.22
N ILE A 271 -20.45 5.53 8.67
CA ILE A 271 -21.14 4.26 8.38
C ILE A 271 -21.74 3.72 9.67
N ASN A 272 -23.07 3.58 9.71
CA ASN A 272 -23.86 3.20 10.88
C ASN A 272 -24.60 1.86 10.74
N SER A 273 -24.42 1.17 9.62
CA SER A 273 -24.97 -0.17 9.34
C SER A 273 -23.89 -1.04 8.70
N GLN A 274 -24.02 -2.37 8.78
CA GLN A 274 -23.09 -3.26 8.09
C GLN A 274 -23.04 -2.93 6.60
N PHE A 275 -21.83 -2.82 6.04
CA PHE A 275 -21.62 -2.25 4.71
C PHE A 275 -20.79 -3.19 3.83
N GLY A 276 -21.31 -3.52 2.65
CA GLY A 276 -20.64 -4.38 1.68
C GLY A 276 -19.83 -3.62 0.65
N GLY A 277 -18.59 -4.06 0.43
CA GLY A 277 -17.72 -3.57 -0.62
C GLY A 277 -16.55 -2.73 -0.12
N SER A 278 -15.61 -2.51 -1.02
CA SER A 278 -14.45 -1.67 -0.75
C SER A 278 -14.81 -0.18 -0.76
N ILE A 279 -14.46 0.55 0.30
CA ILE A 279 -14.63 2.01 0.41
C ILE A 279 -13.34 2.69 -0.07
N LEU A 280 -13.40 3.37 -1.20
CA LEU A 280 -12.32 4.21 -1.73
C LEU A 280 -12.67 5.69 -1.54
N ALA A 281 -12.12 6.31 -0.50
CA ALA A 281 -12.41 7.69 -0.11
C ALA A 281 -11.13 8.39 0.42
N THR A 282 -10.12 8.50 -0.44
CA THR A 282 -8.76 8.96 -0.12
C THR A 282 -8.66 10.36 0.49
N ASN A 283 -9.71 11.19 0.37
CA ASN A 283 -9.78 12.53 0.96
C ASN A 283 -10.63 12.59 2.24
N ALA A 284 -11.34 11.51 2.57
CA ALA A 284 -12.35 11.51 3.62
C ALA A 284 -11.79 11.08 4.98
N ALA A 285 -12.25 11.76 6.03
CA ALA A 285 -12.27 11.22 7.37
C ALA A 285 -13.45 10.26 7.50
N LEU A 286 -13.18 8.99 7.83
CA LEU A 286 -14.20 7.96 7.98
C LEU A 286 -14.44 7.64 9.45
N THR A 287 -15.70 7.70 9.87
CA THR A 287 -16.18 7.13 11.12
C THR A 287 -16.94 5.84 10.81
N LEU A 288 -16.47 4.73 11.38
CA LEU A 288 -17.03 3.41 11.14
C LEU A 288 -17.64 2.84 12.42
N ASN A 289 -18.98 2.76 12.51
CA ASN A 289 -19.70 2.29 13.70
C ASN A 289 -20.25 0.87 13.57
N GLN A 290 -20.03 0.22 12.43
CA GLN A 290 -20.53 -1.12 12.09
C GLN A 290 -19.53 -1.86 11.20
N ASN A 291 -19.77 -3.14 10.96
CA ASN A 291 -18.81 -3.97 10.24
C ASN A 291 -18.76 -3.64 8.74
N ILE A 292 -17.56 -3.70 8.17
CA ILE A 292 -17.32 -3.64 6.73
C ILE A 292 -17.02 -5.03 6.21
N GLU A 293 -17.73 -5.42 5.17
CA GLU A 293 -17.43 -6.60 4.36
C GLU A 293 -16.66 -6.14 3.11
N GLY A 294 -15.37 -5.81 3.25
CA GLY A 294 -14.62 -5.12 2.20
C GLY A 294 -13.33 -4.47 2.69
N GLY A 295 -12.59 -3.85 1.76
CA GLY A 295 -11.43 -3.02 2.08
C GLY A 295 -11.78 -1.56 2.38
N VAL A 296 -10.96 -0.88 3.17
CA VAL A 296 -11.14 0.54 3.52
C VAL A 296 -9.89 1.33 3.16
N TYR A 297 -10.05 2.37 2.33
CA TYR A 297 -8.97 3.18 1.77
C TYR A 297 -9.28 4.67 1.95
N VAL A 298 -8.79 5.28 3.03
CA VAL A 298 -9.28 6.59 3.52
C VAL A 298 -8.17 7.52 3.98
N LYS A 299 -8.48 8.81 4.18
CA LYS A 299 -7.53 9.78 4.71
C LYS A 299 -7.24 9.55 6.19
N SER A 300 -8.28 9.39 6.99
CA SER A 300 -8.18 9.12 8.44
C SER A 300 -9.35 8.24 8.89
N LEU A 301 -9.16 7.50 9.98
CA LEU A 301 -10.14 6.52 10.44
C LEU A 301 -10.42 6.64 11.94
N ALA A 302 -11.70 6.67 12.30
CA ALA A 302 -12.20 6.34 13.64
C ALA A 302 -13.05 5.07 13.52
N GLN A 303 -12.51 3.94 13.98
CA GLN A 303 -13.09 2.61 13.82
C GLN A 303 -13.69 2.11 15.13
N ASN A 304 -14.98 1.77 15.11
CA ASN A 304 -15.71 1.09 16.19
C ASN A 304 -16.36 -0.23 15.73
N GLY A 305 -16.41 -0.50 14.42
CA GLY A 305 -16.83 -1.77 13.83
C GLY A 305 -15.67 -2.54 13.20
N GLU A 306 -15.91 -3.80 12.87
CA GLU A 306 -14.89 -4.72 12.34
C GLU A 306 -14.66 -4.47 10.84
N ILE A 307 -13.46 -4.73 10.33
CA ILE A 307 -13.17 -4.72 8.88
C ILE A 307 -12.80 -6.14 8.48
N HIS A 308 -13.73 -6.85 7.83
CA HIS A 308 -13.59 -8.26 7.51
C HIS A 308 -12.79 -8.53 6.23
N LEU A 309 -12.21 -9.73 6.16
CA LEU A 309 -11.40 -10.17 5.01
C LEU A 309 -12.23 -10.45 3.77
N GLN A 310 -12.34 -9.43 2.93
CA GLN A 310 -12.97 -9.51 1.61
C GLN A 310 -12.03 -8.90 0.57
N ALA A 311 -10.88 -9.54 0.33
CA ALA A 311 -9.93 -9.10 -0.68
C ALA A 311 -10.63 -8.92 -2.04
N PHE A 312 -10.44 -7.76 -2.66
CA PHE A 312 -11.10 -7.45 -3.91
C PHE A 312 -10.60 -8.38 -5.02
N ASN A 313 -11.55 -9.01 -5.73
CA ASN A 313 -11.30 -9.97 -6.81
C ASN A 313 -12.06 -9.59 -8.09
N GLY A 314 -12.48 -8.33 -8.19
CA GLY A 314 -13.11 -7.82 -9.39
C GLY A 314 -12.09 -7.48 -10.49
N ASN A 315 -12.57 -7.47 -11.73
CA ASN A 315 -11.85 -6.90 -12.85
C ASN A 315 -11.89 -5.37 -12.73
N LEU A 316 -10.73 -4.76 -12.46
CA LEU A 316 -10.59 -3.32 -12.68
C LEU A 316 -10.42 -3.05 -14.17
N PRO A 317 -10.98 -1.93 -14.70
CA PRO A 317 -10.62 -1.47 -16.03
C PRO A 317 -9.09 -1.35 -16.12
N ALA A 318 -8.52 -1.69 -17.28
CA ALA A 318 -7.07 -1.69 -17.47
C ALA A 318 -6.45 -0.38 -16.95
N VAL A 319 -5.75 -0.47 -15.81
CA VAL A 319 -5.08 0.65 -15.19
C VAL A 319 -3.88 0.96 -16.09
N ALA A 320 -3.94 2.07 -16.81
CA ALA A 320 -2.74 2.60 -17.45
C ALA A 320 -1.72 2.84 -16.32
N VAL A 321 -0.61 2.13 -16.36
CA VAL A 321 0.51 2.36 -15.43
C VAL A 321 1.00 3.78 -15.65
N VAL A 322 0.71 4.68 -14.70
CA VAL A 322 1.32 6.01 -14.68
C VAL A 322 2.75 5.80 -14.17
N PRO A 323 3.79 6.00 -14.99
CA PRO A 323 5.15 5.81 -14.50
C PRO A 323 5.42 6.83 -13.40
N GLU A 324 5.88 6.36 -12.24
CA GLU A 324 6.10 7.25 -11.11
C GLU A 324 7.25 8.25 -11.42
N PRO A 325 7.22 9.48 -10.86
CA PRO A 325 8.27 10.49 -11.05
C PRO A 325 9.70 9.96 -10.81
N GLN A 326 9.85 9.00 -9.90
CA GLN A 326 11.12 8.38 -9.54
C GLN A 326 11.68 7.49 -10.64
N ALA A 327 10.82 6.85 -11.46
CA ALA A 327 11.26 6.08 -12.62
C ALA A 327 11.92 6.99 -13.66
N TYR A 328 11.36 8.19 -13.87
CA TYR A 328 11.95 9.21 -14.73
C TYR A 328 13.25 9.77 -14.16
N LEU A 329 13.31 10.04 -12.85
CA LEU A 329 14.54 10.50 -12.18
C LEU A 329 15.67 9.46 -12.30
N SER A 330 15.34 8.17 -12.11
CA SER A 330 16.28 7.06 -12.20
C SER A 330 16.79 6.89 -13.64
N MET A 331 15.89 6.99 -14.62
CA MET A 331 16.26 6.99 -16.04
C MET A 331 17.17 8.18 -16.38
N LEU A 332 16.85 9.37 -15.89
CA LEU A 332 17.66 10.58 -16.10
C LEU A 332 19.05 10.43 -15.48
N ALA A 333 19.13 9.91 -14.25
CA ALA A 333 20.39 9.61 -13.57
C ALA A 333 21.24 8.59 -14.35
N GLY A 334 20.60 7.51 -14.85
CA GLY A 334 21.27 6.52 -15.70
C GLY A 334 21.81 7.13 -17.00
N LEU A 335 21.03 7.98 -17.67
CA LEU A 335 21.46 8.68 -18.88
C LEU A 335 22.62 9.65 -18.62
N LEU A 336 22.60 10.38 -17.50
CA LEU A 336 23.70 11.28 -17.09
C LEU A 336 25.00 10.51 -16.80
N MET A 337 24.91 9.34 -16.17
CA MET A 337 26.07 8.47 -15.91
C MET A 337 26.68 7.93 -17.20
N ILE A 338 25.86 7.47 -18.15
CA ILE A 338 26.33 7.01 -19.47
C ILE A 338 26.96 8.19 -20.24
N GLY A 339 26.32 9.37 -20.23
CA GLY A 339 26.84 10.58 -20.83
C GLY A 339 28.21 10.99 -20.26
N GLY A 340 28.36 10.97 -18.94
CA GLY A 340 29.63 11.26 -18.25
C GLY A 340 30.75 10.30 -18.63
N LEU A 341 30.47 8.99 -18.71
CA LEU A 341 31.44 7.98 -19.13
C LEU A 341 31.92 8.18 -20.58
N LEU A 342 31.02 8.57 -21.48
CA LEU A 342 31.36 8.85 -22.88
C LEU A 342 32.25 10.10 -23.02
N VAL A 343 31.99 11.15 -22.22
CA VAL A 343 32.84 12.35 -22.19
C VAL A 343 34.25 12.03 -21.68
N VAL A 344 34.37 11.24 -20.61
CA VAL A 344 35.68 10.81 -20.07
C VAL A 344 36.45 9.96 -21.08
N ARG A 345 35.76 9.05 -21.79
CA ARG A 345 36.37 8.23 -22.85
C ARG A 345 36.89 9.09 -24.01
N LYS A 346 36.13 10.09 -24.45
CA LYS A 346 36.57 11.03 -25.50
C LYS A 346 37.77 11.87 -25.07
N ARG A 347 37.83 12.31 -23.81
CA ARG A 347 38.99 13.04 -23.26
C ARG A 347 40.25 12.17 -23.26
N LYS A 348 40.16 10.93 -22.76
CA LYS A 348 41.28 9.99 -22.77
C LYS A 348 41.73 9.56 -24.17
N ALA A 349 40.81 9.49 -25.14
CA ALA A 349 41.18 9.22 -26.54
C ALA A 349 41.92 10.40 -27.17
N ARG A 350 41.49 11.64 -26.87
CA ARG A 350 42.14 12.86 -27.36
C ARG A 350 43.53 13.05 -26.75
N GLU A 351 43.69 12.73 -25.47
CA GLU A 351 45.00 12.76 -24.79
C GLU A 351 45.98 11.73 -25.37
N ARG A 352 45.51 10.52 -25.74
CA ARG A 352 46.35 9.53 -26.44
C ARG A 352 46.74 9.97 -27.85
N HIS A 353 45.82 10.59 -28.58
CA HIS A 353 46.09 11.08 -29.93
C HIS A 353 47.10 12.24 -29.96
N ILE A 354 47.17 13.03 -28.88
CA ILE A 354 48.18 14.08 -28.70
C ILE A 354 49.53 13.47 -28.30
N ALA A 355 49.54 12.42 -27.48
CA ALA A 355 50.76 11.71 -27.09
C ALA A 355 51.42 10.95 -28.27
N ASP A 356 50.64 10.30 -29.13
CA ASP A 356 51.16 9.64 -30.33
C ASP A 356 51.69 10.64 -31.37
N ALA A 357 51.07 11.82 -31.49
CA ALA A 357 51.57 12.89 -32.36
C ALA A 357 52.90 13.50 -31.86
N ALA A 358 53.16 13.48 -30.55
CA ALA A 358 54.40 13.95 -29.95
C ALA A 358 55.54 12.92 -30.02
N GLY A 359 55.24 11.62 -30.13
CA GLY A 359 56.22 10.54 -30.23
C GLY A 359 56.84 10.33 -31.63
N VAL A 360 56.27 10.93 -32.67
CA VAL A 360 56.77 10.82 -34.06
C VAL A 360 57.83 11.89 -34.39
N LEU A 361 58.12 12.80 -33.46
CA LEU A 361 59.12 13.88 -33.63
C LEU A 361 60.41 13.67 -32.80
N ALA A 362 60.72 12.44 -32.38
CA ALA A 362 61.95 12.08 -31.66
C ALA A 362 62.80 11.08 -32.45
#